data_AF-A0AAE3YQJ9-F1
#
_entry.id   AF-A0AAE3YQJ9-F1
#
_cell.length_a   1.000
_cell.length_b   1.000
_cell.length_c   1.000
_cell.angle_alpha   90.00
_cell.angle_beta   90.00
_cell.angle_gamma   90.00
#
_symmetry.space_group_name_H-M   'P 1'
#
loop_
_entity.id
_entity.type
_entity.pdbx_description
1 polymer ?
#
loop_
_entity_poly.entity_id
_entity_poly.type
_entity_poly.pdbx_seq_one_letter_code
_entity_poly.pdbx_strand_id
1 'polypeptide(L)'
;MENILLEDSDVLPVFGFAVLRADTDEPISTDNLLVGLASAAGTREILHAADVTRTVADSVYRRRRAGWHSDDRGGPVAIVVAEGGTPADFTAAAADALRRAGRAATAHGRDVCDSRDLLLALLDDDGNRASELLAACAVPVAALRESLEHDRPLRRADRVPRELHRIRDMLIGLTRYPRVPLWRNPLLAIVAPARPNLAPQPFVWLMLESREQAREHGRRRPGTDDALLALMAMHELSRYYPHLYEQPYDGAAALASAGVTYAALRHVSATADLGTDPRPLRRAVPRLPADTVELVRLLLADRHNRANRLLAAAGFGGVTV
;
A
#
# COMPACT_ATOMS: atom_id res chain seq x y z
N MET A 1 1.96 -29.58 -23.48
CA MET A 1 2.06 -29.50 -22.00
C MET A 1 3.52 -29.54 -21.67
N GLU A 2 4.03 -28.48 -21.04
CA GLU A 2 5.45 -28.28 -20.75
C GLU A 2 5.64 -28.29 -19.23
N ASN A 3 6.68 -28.99 -18.75
CA ASN A 3 7.00 -29.06 -17.33
C ASN A 3 8.12 -28.08 -17.03
N ILE A 4 7.85 -27.08 -16.19
CA ILE A 4 8.85 -26.19 -15.62
C ILE A 4 9.01 -26.58 -14.17
N LEU A 5 10.17 -27.14 -13.82
CA LEU A 5 10.46 -27.58 -12.45
C LEU A 5 10.82 -26.37 -11.59
N LEU A 6 9.89 -25.96 -10.72
CA LEU A 6 10.08 -24.90 -9.73
C LEU A 6 9.90 -25.53 -8.35
N GLU A 7 10.84 -26.40 -7.98
CA GLU A 7 10.84 -27.09 -6.67
C GLU A 7 11.32 -26.20 -5.52
N ASP A 8 11.62 -24.93 -5.79
CA ASP A 8 12.04 -24.00 -4.77
C ASP A 8 10.87 -23.66 -3.86
N SER A 9 11.06 -23.89 -2.56
CA SER A 9 10.14 -23.53 -1.49
C SER A 9 9.75 -22.05 -1.47
N ASP A 10 10.55 -21.16 -2.06
CA ASP A 10 10.28 -19.73 -2.15
C ASP A 10 9.35 -19.35 -3.31
N VAL A 11 9.28 -20.19 -4.34
CA VAL A 11 8.56 -19.91 -5.58
C VAL A 11 7.17 -20.57 -5.59
N LEU A 12 7.03 -21.77 -5.02
CA LEU A 12 5.71 -22.44 -4.92
C LEU A 12 4.61 -21.58 -4.26
N PRO A 13 4.89 -20.81 -3.18
CA PRO A 13 3.90 -19.90 -2.61
C PRO A 13 3.47 -18.76 -3.55
N VAL A 14 4.35 -18.32 -4.47
CA VAL A 14 4.03 -17.32 -5.50
C VAL A 14 2.92 -17.84 -6.39
N PHE A 15 3.03 -19.10 -6.83
CA PHE A 15 2.03 -19.74 -7.69
C PHE A 15 0.75 -20.08 -6.97
N GLY A 16 0.82 -20.63 -5.75
CA GLY A 16 -0.37 -20.87 -4.95
C GLY A 16 -1.18 -19.58 -4.77
N PHE A 17 -0.49 -18.44 -4.63
CA PHE A 17 -1.15 -17.14 -4.58
C PHE A 17 -1.69 -16.68 -5.94
N ALA A 18 -0.93 -16.84 -7.02
CA ALA A 18 -1.34 -16.48 -8.37
C ALA A 18 -2.58 -17.26 -8.82
N VAL A 19 -2.63 -18.57 -8.56
CA VAL A 19 -3.77 -19.46 -8.83
C VAL A 19 -5.01 -19.03 -8.04
N LEU A 20 -4.87 -18.68 -6.77
CA LEU A 20 -5.99 -18.17 -5.95
C LEU A 20 -6.52 -16.80 -6.43
N ARG A 21 -5.80 -16.12 -7.32
CA ARG A 21 -6.06 -14.74 -7.76
C ARG A 21 -6.54 -14.62 -9.18
N ALA A 22 -6.09 -15.52 -10.05
CA ALA A 22 -6.70 -15.72 -11.34
C ALA A 22 -8.18 -16.07 -11.13
N ASP A 23 -9.07 -15.47 -11.91
CA ASP A 23 -10.43 -16.01 -11.97
C ASP A 23 -10.36 -17.43 -12.51
N THR A 24 -11.33 -18.26 -12.14
CA THR A 24 -11.35 -19.68 -12.54
C THR A 24 -11.28 -19.90 -14.05
N ASP A 25 -11.63 -18.88 -14.83
CA ASP A 25 -11.68 -18.90 -16.30
C ASP A 25 -10.59 -18.03 -16.95
N GLU A 26 -9.70 -17.38 -16.18
CA GLU A 26 -8.63 -16.53 -16.70
C GLU A 26 -7.24 -17.16 -16.50
N PRO A 27 -6.37 -17.14 -17.52
CA PRO A 27 -5.01 -17.63 -17.37
C PRO A 27 -4.18 -16.74 -16.43
N ILE A 28 -3.24 -17.33 -15.71
CA ILE A 28 -2.32 -16.64 -14.81
C ILE A 28 -1.44 -15.67 -15.60
N SER A 29 -1.56 -14.38 -15.29
CA SER A 29 -0.82 -13.29 -15.94
C SER A 29 0.43 -12.85 -15.15
N THR A 30 1.27 -12.03 -15.77
CA THR A 30 2.54 -11.56 -15.19
C THR A 30 2.34 -10.72 -13.93
N ASP A 31 1.27 -9.93 -13.86
CA ASP A 31 0.87 -9.18 -12.66
C ASP A 31 0.41 -10.11 -11.51
N ASN A 32 -0.26 -11.24 -11.80
CA ASN A 32 -0.56 -12.24 -10.77
C ASN A 32 0.73 -12.78 -10.11
N LEU A 33 1.73 -13.12 -10.95
CA LEU A 33 3.04 -13.57 -10.48
C LEU A 33 3.73 -12.49 -9.65
N LEU A 34 3.73 -11.24 -10.10
CA LEU A 34 4.32 -10.12 -9.37
C LEU A 34 3.67 -9.89 -7.99
N VAL A 35 2.33 -10.01 -7.86
CA VAL A 35 1.69 -9.89 -6.55
C VAL A 35 2.11 -11.02 -5.61
N GLY A 36 2.31 -12.24 -6.12
CA GLY A 36 2.89 -13.34 -5.35
C GLY A 36 4.33 -13.06 -4.92
N LEU A 37 5.17 -12.56 -5.84
CA LEU A 37 6.58 -12.19 -5.57
C LEU A 37 6.71 -11.09 -4.52
N ALA A 38 5.74 -10.18 -4.40
CA ALA A 38 5.73 -9.18 -3.33
C ALA A 38 5.65 -9.78 -1.91
N SER A 39 5.43 -11.10 -1.78
CA SER A 39 5.48 -11.83 -0.50
C SER A 39 6.60 -12.86 -0.41
N ALA A 40 7.27 -13.23 -1.52
CA ALA A 40 8.29 -14.29 -1.56
C ALA A 40 9.60 -13.84 -0.88
N ALA A 41 10.28 -14.74 -0.16
CA ALA A 41 11.42 -14.37 0.67
C ALA A 41 12.55 -13.70 -0.13
N GLY A 42 12.93 -14.27 -1.29
CA GLY A 42 14.01 -13.75 -2.14
C GLY A 42 13.75 -12.41 -2.81
N THR A 43 12.50 -11.95 -2.91
CA THR A 43 12.14 -10.68 -3.58
C THR A 43 11.48 -9.65 -2.66
N ARG A 44 11.07 -10.05 -1.46
CA ARG A 44 10.32 -9.20 -0.54
C ARG A 44 11.08 -7.95 -0.17
N GLU A 45 12.35 -8.07 0.22
CA GLU A 45 13.12 -6.93 0.74
C GLU A 45 13.34 -5.85 -0.32
N ILE A 46 13.69 -6.26 -1.54
CA ILE A 46 13.94 -5.33 -2.63
C ILE A 46 12.64 -4.69 -3.17
N LEU A 47 11.54 -5.44 -3.23
CA LEU A 47 10.23 -4.89 -3.56
C LEU A 47 9.73 -3.95 -2.45
N HIS A 48 9.97 -4.27 -1.17
CA HIS A 48 9.70 -3.37 -0.05
C HIS A 48 10.51 -2.07 -0.13
N ALA A 49 11.79 -2.13 -0.51
CA ALA A 49 12.63 -0.94 -0.73
C ALA A 49 12.10 -0.06 -1.88
N ALA A 50 11.32 -0.64 -2.80
CA ALA A 50 10.60 0.08 -3.86
C ALA A 50 9.19 0.55 -3.44
N ASP A 51 8.78 0.35 -2.19
CA ASP A 51 7.43 0.49 -1.65
C ASP A 51 6.36 -0.44 -2.30
N VAL A 52 6.79 -1.52 -2.97
CA VAL A 52 5.90 -2.52 -3.58
C VAL A 52 5.71 -3.68 -2.61
N THR A 53 4.96 -3.45 -1.55
CA THR A 53 4.52 -4.55 -0.68
C THR A 53 3.40 -5.35 -1.34
N ARG A 54 3.06 -6.51 -0.77
CA ARG A 54 1.85 -7.25 -1.15
C ARG A 54 0.60 -6.37 -1.13
N THR A 55 0.43 -5.52 -0.12
CA THR A 55 -0.75 -4.65 0.01
C THR A 55 -0.83 -3.64 -1.13
N VAL A 56 0.32 -3.07 -1.51
CA VAL A 56 0.40 -2.12 -2.63
C VAL A 56 0.15 -2.83 -3.96
N ALA A 57 0.87 -3.91 -4.23
CA ALA A 57 0.72 -4.68 -5.46
C ALA A 57 -0.73 -5.16 -5.66
N ASP A 58 -1.33 -5.70 -4.60
CA ASP A 58 -2.73 -6.16 -4.60
C ASP A 58 -3.74 -5.02 -4.82
N SER A 59 -3.50 -3.85 -4.24
CA SER A 59 -4.38 -2.71 -4.46
C SER A 59 -4.35 -2.24 -5.91
N VAL A 60 -3.15 -2.14 -6.49
CA VAL A 60 -2.99 -1.70 -7.88
C VAL A 60 -3.57 -2.73 -8.83
N TYR A 61 -3.29 -4.01 -8.59
CA TYR A 61 -3.87 -5.14 -9.32
C TYR A 61 -5.39 -5.06 -9.37
N ARG A 62 -6.06 -4.95 -8.21
CA ARG A 62 -7.53 -4.89 -8.15
C ARG A 62 -8.11 -3.68 -8.85
N ARG A 63 -7.47 -2.52 -8.73
CA ARG A 63 -7.92 -1.28 -9.37
C ARG A 63 -7.80 -1.33 -10.89
N ARG A 64 -6.79 -2.03 -11.41
CA ARG A 64 -6.49 -2.11 -12.85
C ARG A 64 -7.02 -3.35 -13.55
N ARG A 65 -7.77 -4.20 -12.84
CA ARG A 65 -8.29 -5.48 -13.35
C ARG A 65 -8.91 -5.42 -14.76
N ALA A 66 -9.63 -4.34 -15.08
CA ALA A 66 -10.28 -4.14 -16.39
C ALA A 66 -9.59 -3.10 -17.30
N GLY A 67 -8.40 -2.61 -16.92
CA GLY A 67 -7.78 -1.42 -17.53
C GLY A 67 -6.27 -1.54 -17.77
N TRP A 68 -5.75 -2.75 -17.87
CA TRP A 68 -4.39 -3.00 -18.35
C TRP A 68 -4.27 -2.63 -19.84
N HIS A 69 -3.13 -2.06 -20.26
CA HIS A 69 -2.87 -1.78 -21.67
C HIS A 69 -2.31 -3.00 -22.39
N SER A 70 -1.44 -3.75 -21.72
CA SER A 70 -0.93 -5.04 -22.14
C SER A 70 -1.97 -6.13 -21.96
N ASP A 71 -2.11 -6.96 -22.99
CA ASP A 71 -2.88 -8.20 -22.95
C ASP A 71 -2.04 -9.41 -22.54
N ASP A 72 -0.81 -9.19 -22.07
CA ASP A 72 0.19 -10.23 -21.78
C ASP A 72 0.36 -11.23 -22.95
N ARG A 73 0.18 -10.71 -24.18
CA ARG A 73 0.29 -11.42 -25.45
C ARG A 73 -0.73 -12.55 -25.65
N GLY A 74 -1.82 -12.54 -24.87
CA GLY A 74 -3.01 -13.39 -25.05
C GLY A 74 -2.78 -14.92 -25.00
N GLY A 75 -3.88 -15.67 -24.93
CA GLY A 75 -3.93 -17.13 -25.08
C GLY A 75 -3.37 -17.95 -23.89
N PRO A 76 -4.07 -19.03 -23.48
CA PRO A 76 -3.60 -19.89 -22.40
C PRO A 76 -2.46 -20.82 -22.86
N VAL A 77 -1.41 -20.89 -22.06
CA VAL A 77 -0.28 -21.83 -22.18
C VAL A 77 -0.29 -22.72 -20.95
N ALA A 78 -0.63 -24.00 -21.13
CA ALA A 78 -0.65 -24.97 -20.05
C ALA A 78 0.77 -25.36 -19.60
N ILE A 79 1.11 -25.02 -18.36
CA ILE A 79 2.40 -25.31 -17.72
C ILE A 79 2.17 -26.10 -16.43
N VAL A 80 3.04 -27.08 -16.20
CA VAL A 80 3.16 -27.77 -14.91
C VAL A 80 4.34 -27.16 -14.15
N VAL A 81 4.07 -26.65 -12.95
CA VAL A 81 4.99 -25.79 -12.16
C VAL A 81 5.87 -26.57 -11.17
N ALA A 82 5.63 -27.86 -10.98
CA ALA A 82 6.41 -28.74 -10.13
C ALA A 82 6.23 -30.20 -10.56
N GLU A 83 7.14 -31.08 -10.19
CA GLU A 83 6.98 -32.51 -10.49
C GLU A 83 5.66 -33.04 -9.89
N GLY A 84 4.84 -33.70 -10.72
CA GLY A 84 3.53 -34.21 -10.31
C GLY A 84 2.44 -33.15 -10.05
N GLY A 85 2.71 -31.86 -10.32
CA GLY A 85 1.73 -30.78 -10.19
C GLY A 85 0.60 -30.86 -11.22
N THR A 86 -0.55 -30.25 -10.90
CA THR A 86 -1.63 -30.07 -11.87
C THR A 86 -1.24 -28.99 -12.88
N PRO A 87 -1.51 -29.17 -14.19
CA PRO A 87 -1.35 -28.11 -15.17
C PRO A 87 -2.17 -26.88 -14.78
N ALA A 88 -1.59 -25.70 -14.95
CA ALA A 88 -2.29 -24.43 -14.85
C ALA A 88 -2.09 -23.64 -16.15
N ASP A 89 -3.10 -22.85 -16.51
CA ASP A 89 -3.05 -22.02 -17.70
C ASP A 89 -2.38 -20.68 -17.36
N PHE A 90 -1.38 -20.31 -18.14
CA PHE A 90 -0.65 -19.04 -18.06
C PHE A 90 -0.87 -18.22 -19.32
N THR A 91 -0.77 -16.91 -19.22
CA THR A 91 -0.59 -16.07 -20.41
C THR A 91 0.74 -16.39 -21.10
N ALA A 92 0.85 -16.10 -22.40
CA ALA A 92 2.11 -16.28 -23.13
C ALA A 92 3.28 -15.51 -22.50
N ALA A 93 3.06 -14.27 -22.04
CA ALA A 93 4.09 -13.49 -21.36
C ALA A 93 4.54 -14.10 -20.03
N ALA A 94 3.61 -14.60 -19.22
CA ALA A 94 3.94 -15.29 -17.98
C ALA A 94 4.70 -16.60 -18.24
N ALA A 95 4.28 -17.38 -19.23
CA ALA A 95 4.98 -18.59 -19.65
C ALA A 95 6.42 -18.29 -20.10
N ASP A 96 6.62 -17.26 -20.90
CA ASP A 96 7.95 -16.85 -21.36
C ASP A 96 8.86 -16.36 -20.22
N ALA A 97 8.30 -15.63 -19.25
CA ALA A 97 9.04 -15.24 -18.06
C ALA A 97 9.50 -16.46 -17.26
N LEU A 98 8.64 -17.46 -17.06
CA LEU A 98 8.99 -18.71 -16.37
C LEU A 98 10.10 -19.48 -17.11
N ARG A 99 10.01 -19.58 -18.43
CA ARG A 99 11.06 -20.22 -19.25
C ARG A 99 12.38 -19.46 -19.17
N ARG A 100 12.36 -18.13 -19.21
CA ARG A 100 13.57 -17.30 -19.06
C ARG A 100 14.21 -17.50 -17.69
N ALA A 101 13.41 -17.51 -16.64
CA ALA A 101 13.87 -17.72 -15.28
C ALA A 101 14.50 -19.11 -15.10
N GLY A 102 13.85 -20.16 -15.63
CA GLY A 102 14.42 -21.52 -15.66
C GLY A 102 15.75 -21.61 -16.41
N ARG A 103 15.84 -21.02 -17.61
CA ARG A 103 17.10 -20.96 -18.37
C ARG A 103 18.20 -20.20 -17.65
N ALA A 104 17.86 -19.11 -16.96
CA ALA A 104 18.81 -18.33 -16.17
C ALA A 104 19.35 -19.16 -15.00
N ALA A 105 18.52 -19.92 -14.29
CA ALA A 105 18.96 -20.84 -13.24
C ALA A 105 19.94 -21.88 -13.79
N THR A 106 19.61 -22.54 -14.91
CA THR A 106 20.49 -23.52 -15.57
C THR A 106 21.81 -22.91 -16.02
N ALA A 107 21.80 -21.70 -16.58
CA ALA A 107 23.01 -20.99 -16.99
C ALA A 107 23.96 -20.69 -15.80
N HIS A 108 23.40 -20.54 -14.60
CA HIS A 108 24.16 -20.39 -13.35
C HIS A 108 24.46 -21.73 -12.65
N GLY A 109 24.24 -22.87 -13.33
CA GLY A 109 24.52 -24.20 -12.78
C GLY A 109 23.56 -24.64 -11.67
N ARG A 110 22.36 -24.06 -11.62
CA ARG A 110 21.30 -24.45 -10.68
C ARG A 110 20.21 -25.23 -11.39
N ASP A 111 19.71 -26.26 -10.72
CA ASP A 111 18.62 -27.11 -11.25
C ASP A 111 17.23 -26.50 -11.02
N VAL A 112 17.14 -25.47 -10.17
CA VAL A 112 15.88 -24.83 -9.79
C VAL A 112 16.00 -23.31 -9.87
N CYS A 113 14.97 -22.68 -10.43
CA CYS A 113 14.79 -21.24 -10.49
C CYS A 113 14.16 -20.72 -9.18
N ASP A 114 14.70 -19.62 -8.66
CA ASP A 114 14.21 -18.97 -7.45
C ASP A 114 13.29 -17.76 -7.76
N SER A 115 12.80 -17.11 -6.71
CA SER A 115 11.90 -15.95 -6.84
C SER A 115 12.58 -14.74 -7.48
N ARG A 116 13.90 -14.60 -7.31
CA ARG A 116 14.70 -13.51 -7.88
C ARG A 116 14.84 -13.69 -9.38
N ASP A 117 15.14 -14.90 -9.85
CA ASP A 117 15.20 -15.24 -11.28
C ASP A 117 13.88 -14.91 -11.97
N LEU A 118 12.76 -15.28 -11.34
CA LEU A 118 11.43 -14.98 -11.87
C LEU A 118 11.17 -13.47 -11.92
N LEU A 119 11.54 -12.74 -10.87
CA LEU A 119 11.39 -11.28 -10.87
C LEU A 119 12.24 -10.64 -11.97
N LEU A 120 13.52 -11.02 -12.12
CA LEU A 120 14.37 -10.55 -13.22
C LEU A 120 13.75 -10.84 -14.59
N ALA A 121 13.28 -12.06 -14.81
CA ALA A 121 12.64 -12.46 -16.06
C ALA A 121 11.34 -11.69 -16.35
N LEU A 122 10.61 -11.22 -15.34
CA LEU A 122 9.46 -10.34 -15.53
C LEU A 122 9.91 -8.92 -15.92
N LEU A 123 10.98 -8.41 -15.31
CA LEU A 123 11.51 -7.07 -15.59
C LEU A 123 12.20 -6.95 -16.95
N ASP A 124 12.58 -8.07 -17.58
CA ASP A 124 13.20 -8.10 -18.91
C ASP A 124 12.21 -7.84 -20.06
N ASP A 125 10.90 -7.78 -19.79
CA ASP A 125 9.86 -7.44 -20.77
C ASP A 125 9.08 -6.22 -20.25
N ASP A 126 9.29 -5.06 -20.86
CA ASP A 126 8.64 -3.79 -20.50
C ASP A 126 7.21 -3.68 -21.00
N GLY A 127 6.78 -4.60 -21.87
CA GLY A 127 5.44 -4.66 -22.47
C GLY A 127 4.46 -5.59 -21.74
N ASN A 128 4.82 -6.13 -20.56
CA ASN A 128 3.94 -7.02 -19.79
C ASN A 128 3.20 -6.29 -18.65
N ARG A 129 2.14 -6.92 -18.13
CA ARG A 129 1.32 -6.38 -17.03
C ARG A 129 2.09 -6.21 -15.72
N ALA A 130 3.11 -7.03 -15.43
CA ALA A 130 3.98 -6.82 -14.27
C ALA A 130 4.73 -5.48 -14.34
N SER A 131 5.31 -5.16 -15.50
CA SER A 131 5.98 -3.89 -15.78
C SER A 131 5.01 -2.71 -15.70
N GLU A 132 3.79 -2.86 -16.23
CA GLU A 132 2.73 -1.86 -16.07
C GLU A 132 2.31 -1.65 -14.61
N LEU A 133 2.22 -2.73 -13.82
CA LEU A 133 1.91 -2.65 -12.39
C LEU A 133 3.00 -1.87 -11.64
N LEU A 134 4.27 -2.18 -11.90
CA LEU A 134 5.41 -1.47 -11.31
C LEU A 134 5.44 0.01 -11.72
N ALA A 135 5.14 0.31 -12.99
CA ALA A 135 5.01 1.68 -13.47
C ALA A 135 3.87 2.42 -12.77
N ALA A 136 2.72 1.77 -12.54
CA ALA A 136 1.61 2.35 -11.79
C ALA A 136 1.95 2.61 -10.31
N CYS A 137 2.87 1.83 -9.73
CA CYS A 137 3.46 2.07 -8.42
C CYS A 137 4.53 3.18 -8.40
N ALA A 138 4.87 3.76 -9.56
CA ALA A 138 5.97 4.70 -9.77
C ALA A 138 7.34 4.12 -9.38
N VAL A 139 7.58 2.86 -9.70
CA VAL A 139 8.85 2.16 -9.47
C VAL A 139 9.79 2.38 -10.64
N PRO A 140 11.06 2.77 -10.41
CA PRO A 140 12.07 2.82 -11.45
C PRO A 140 12.51 1.38 -11.81
N VAL A 141 11.82 0.74 -12.76
CA VAL A 141 12.04 -0.65 -13.20
C VAL A 141 13.52 -0.91 -13.54
N ALA A 142 14.19 0.01 -14.23
CA ALA A 142 15.60 -0.12 -14.59
C ALA A 142 16.52 -0.20 -13.35
N ALA A 143 16.29 0.64 -12.34
CA ALA A 143 17.07 0.61 -11.10
C ALA A 143 16.77 -0.64 -10.26
N LEU A 144 15.52 -1.10 -10.25
CA LEU A 144 15.14 -2.36 -9.62
C LEU A 144 15.86 -3.54 -10.27
N ARG A 145 15.89 -3.59 -11.60
CA ARG A 145 16.60 -4.60 -12.37
C ARG A 145 18.11 -4.57 -12.08
N GLU A 146 18.74 -3.40 -12.18
CA GLU A 146 20.17 -3.24 -11.90
C GLU A 146 20.54 -3.74 -10.49
N SER A 147 19.71 -3.41 -9.48
CA SER A 147 19.90 -3.90 -8.11
C SER A 147 19.78 -5.42 -7.99
N LEU A 148 18.84 -6.03 -8.70
CA LEU A 148 18.67 -7.49 -8.75
C LEU A 148 19.77 -8.20 -9.54
N GLU A 149 20.33 -7.59 -10.58
CA GLU A 149 21.42 -8.19 -11.35
C GLU A 149 22.73 -8.20 -10.55
N HIS A 150 22.99 -7.14 -9.79
CA HIS A 150 24.27 -6.93 -9.11
C HIS A 150 24.27 -7.25 -7.61
N ASP A 151 23.13 -7.67 -7.08
CA ASP A 151 22.92 -7.90 -5.64
C ASP A 151 23.25 -6.69 -4.78
N ARG A 152 22.69 -5.54 -5.18
CA ARG A 152 22.91 -4.26 -4.52
C ARG A 152 21.62 -3.72 -3.94
N PRO A 153 21.66 -3.06 -2.77
CA PRO A 153 20.50 -2.35 -2.23
C PRO A 153 19.94 -1.38 -3.27
N LEU A 154 18.61 -1.33 -3.37
CA LEU A 154 17.94 -0.37 -4.25
C LEU A 154 18.26 1.05 -3.81
N ARG A 155 19.01 1.79 -4.64
CA ARG A 155 19.36 3.18 -4.37
C ARG A 155 18.27 4.11 -4.88
N ARG A 156 17.42 4.55 -3.96
CA ARG A 156 16.33 5.50 -4.22
C ARG A 156 16.30 6.55 -3.12
N ALA A 157 16.16 7.81 -3.52
CA ALA A 157 15.82 8.87 -2.58
C ALA A 157 14.41 8.61 -2.04
N ASP A 158 14.26 8.58 -0.73
CA ASP A 158 12.94 8.51 -0.12
C ASP A 158 12.20 9.81 -0.40
N ARG A 159 11.07 9.69 -1.10
CA ARG A 159 10.22 10.82 -1.49
C ARG A 159 9.35 11.29 -0.34
N VAL A 160 9.12 10.45 0.67
CA VAL A 160 8.21 10.75 1.78
C VAL A 160 8.99 11.43 2.91
N PRO A 161 8.54 12.59 3.41
CA PRO A 161 9.12 13.23 4.58
C PRO A 161 9.18 12.29 5.79
N ARG A 162 10.24 12.39 6.60
CA ARG A 162 10.52 11.47 7.72
C ARG A 162 9.37 11.39 8.72
N GLU A 163 8.71 12.51 8.95
CA GLU A 163 7.56 12.62 9.84
C GLU A 163 6.38 11.73 9.42
N LEU A 164 6.25 11.39 8.14
CA LEU A 164 5.19 10.54 7.59
C LEU A 164 5.61 9.07 7.46
N HIS A 165 6.86 8.69 7.73
CA HIS A 165 7.35 7.31 7.50
C HIS A 165 6.54 6.26 8.24
N ARG A 166 6.22 6.50 9.52
CA ARG A 166 5.38 5.58 10.30
C ARG A 166 4.02 5.33 9.64
N ILE A 167 3.42 6.41 9.15
CA ILE A 167 2.08 6.44 8.57
C ILE A 167 2.11 5.77 7.18
N ARG A 168 3.14 6.07 6.37
CA ARG A 168 3.46 5.37 5.12
C ARG A 168 3.58 3.87 5.38
N ASP A 169 4.43 3.46 6.31
CA ASP A 169 4.74 2.05 6.55
C ASP A 169 3.50 1.25 6.95
N MET A 170 2.57 1.86 7.69
CA MET A 170 1.27 1.27 8.00
C MET A 170 0.37 1.19 6.76
N LEU A 171 0.31 2.26 5.97
CA LEU A 171 -0.48 2.35 4.73
C LEU A 171 -0.06 1.27 3.73
N ILE A 172 1.24 1.14 3.49
CA ILE A 172 1.78 0.15 2.56
C ILE A 172 1.95 -1.22 3.24
N GLY A 173 1.56 -1.41 4.50
CA GLY A 173 1.57 -2.73 5.15
C GLY A 173 2.96 -3.30 5.49
N LEU A 174 4.00 -2.46 5.53
CA LEU A 174 5.31 -2.79 6.10
C LEU A 174 5.19 -3.00 7.61
N THR A 175 4.43 -2.14 8.29
CA THR A 175 4.10 -2.26 9.70
C THR A 175 2.62 -2.57 9.89
N ARG A 176 2.23 -2.93 11.12
CA ARG A 176 0.84 -3.23 11.48
C ARG A 176 0.37 -2.25 12.54
N TYR A 177 -0.90 -1.84 12.46
CA TYR A 177 -1.55 -1.24 13.61
C TYR A 177 -1.55 -2.23 14.78
N PRO A 178 -1.34 -1.77 16.03
CA PRO A 178 -1.45 -2.61 17.20
C PRO A 178 -2.78 -3.37 17.20
N ARG A 179 -2.74 -4.67 17.55
CA ARG A 179 -3.94 -5.50 17.56
C ARG A 179 -4.99 -4.88 18.48
N VAL A 180 -6.16 -4.60 17.91
CA VAL A 180 -7.33 -4.24 18.72
C VAL A 180 -7.97 -5.54 19.22
N PRO A 181 -8.20 -5.69 20.54
CA PRO A 181 -8.89 -6.87 21.05
C PRO A 181 -10.28 -7.01 20.42
N LEU A 182 -10.69 -8.23 20.02
CA LEU A 182 -11.99 -8.50 19.40
C LEU A 182 -13.16 -7.90 20.21
N TRP A 183 -13.11 -7.99 21.54
CA TRP A 183 -14.15 -7.48 22.43
C TRP A 183 -14.25 -5.94 22.46
N ARG A 184 -13.20 -5.22 22.06
CA ARG A 184 -13.21 -3.74 21.98
C ARG A 184 -13.71 -3.24 20.63
N ASN A 185 -13.36 -3.94 19.55
CA ASN A 185 -13.79 -3.59 18.21
C ASN A 185 -13.70 -4.82 17.28
N PRO A 186 -14.79 -5.58 17.11
CA PRO A 186 -14.77 -6.83 16.34
C PRO A 186 -14.46 -6.58 14.85
N LEU A 187 -14.98 -5.49 14.27
CA LEU A 187 -14.67 -5.08 12.89
C LEU A 187 -13.16 -4.87 12.69
N LEU A 188 -12.52 -4.06 13.54
CA LEU A 188 -11.08 -3.82 13.42
C LEU A 188 -10.25 -5.06 13.72
N ALA A 189 -10.70 -5.94 14.61
CA ALA A 189 -9.99 -7.17 14.94
C ALA A 189 -10.04 -8.23 13.82
N ILE A 190 -11.08 -8.20 12.98
CA ILE A 190 -11.19 -9.03 11.77
C ILE A 190 -10.35 -8.45 10.62
N VAL A 191 -10.27 -7.12 10.50
CA VAL A 191 -9.61 -6.41 9.40
C VAL A 191 -8.09 -6.26 9.62
N ALA A 192 -7.64 -6.03 10.86
CA ALA A 192 -6.23 -5.81 11.21
C ALA A 192 -5.25 -6.96 10.84
N PRO A 193 -5.62 -8.26 10.89
CA PRO A 193 -4.74 -9.35 10.46
C PRO A 193 -4.53 -9.42 8.95
N ALA A 194 -5.52 -8.98 8.16
CA ALA A 194 -5.58 -9.23 6.72
C ALA A 194 -4.70 -8.29 5.87
N ARG A 195 -4.01 -7.31 6.50
CA ARG A 195 -3.28 -6.23 5.80
C ARG A 195 -4.07 -5.61 4.62
N PRO A 196 -5.39 -5.37 4.75
CA PRO A 196 -6.15 -4.83 3.63
C PRO A 196 -5.64 -3.42 3.34
N ASN A 197 -5.64 -3.04 2.07
CA ASN A 197 -5.41 -1.64 1.74
C ASN A 197 -6.53 -0.81 2.37
N LEU A 198 -6.19 -0.02 3.40
CA LEU A 198 -7.13 0.85 4.11
C LEU A 198 -7.24 2.24 3.45
N ALA A 199 -6.40 2.54 2.46
CA ALA A 199 -6.42 3.81 1.74
C ALA A 199 -7.78 4.16 1.09
N PRO A 200 -8.56 3.20 0.54
CA PRO A 200 -9.91 3.46 0.03
C PRO A 200 -10.95 3.69 1.13
N GLN A 201 -10.60 3.48 2.41
CA GLN A 201 -11.48 3.63 3.56
C GLN A 201 -10.99 4.78 4.45
N PRO A 202 -11.08 6.04 3.99
CA PRO A 202 -10.48 7.20 4.65
C PRO A 202 -10.91 7.33 6.11
N PHE A 203 -12.17 7.03 6.43
CA PHE A 203 -12.68 7.12 7.80
C PHE A 203 -12.18 6.01 8.74
N VAL A 204 -12.08 4.77 8.24
CA VAL A 204 -11.55 3.66 9.04
C VAL A 204 -10.11 3.94 9.40
N TRP A 205 -9.34 4.38 8.40
CA TRP A 205 -7.97 4.77 8.58
C TRP A 205 -7.82 5.94 9.55
N LEU A 206 -8.60 7.02 9.35
CA LEU A 206 -8.55 8.21 10.19
C LEU A 206 -8.85 7.87 11.65
N MET A 207 -9.78 6.96 11.91
CA MET A 207 -10.09 6.50 13.27
C MET A 207 -9.01 5.63 13.90
N LEU A 208 -8.21 4.91 13.11
CA LEU A 208 -7.04 4.17 13.59
C LEU A 208 -5.90 5.14 13.89
N GLU A 209 -5.58 6.01 12.94
CA GLU A 209 -4.49 6.96 13.10
C GLU A 209 -4.75 7.96 14.21
N SER A 210 -5.96 8.51 14.33
CA SER A 210 -6.29 9.43 15.43
C SER A 210 -6.05 8.79 16.79
N ARG A 211 -6.32 7.49 16.95
CA ARG A 211 -6.06 6.77 18.20
C ARG A 211 -4.57 6.60 18.46
N GLU A 212 -3.80 6.32 17.43
CA GLU A 212 -2.34 6.22 17.56
C GLU A 212 -1.70 7.57 17.88
N GLN A 213 -2.12 8.65 17.20
CA GLN A 213 -1.71 10.02 17.53
C GLN A 213 -2.05 10.36 18.98
N ALA A 214 -3.27 10.03 19.43
CA ALA A 214 -3.67 10.22 20.82
C ALA A 214 -2.78 9.44 21.79
N ARG A 215 -2.43 8.19 21.45
CA ARG A 215 -1.56 7.33 22.25
C ARG A 215 -0.15 7.89 22.35
N GLU A 216 0.40 8.41 21.26
CA GLU A 216 1.70 9.11 21.24
C GLU A 216 1.69 10.35 22.13
N HIS A 217 0.55 11.06 22.18
CA HIS A 217 0.30 12.16 23.13
C HIS A 217 -0.05 11.71 24.56
N GLY A 218 0.05 10.41 24.90
CA GLY A 218 -0.28 9.88 26.23
C GLY A 218 -1.78 9.87 26.58
N ARG A 219 -2.66 10.10 25.60
CA ARG A 219 -4.12 10.16 25.79
C ARG A 219 -4.76 8.80 25.55
N ARG A 220 -5.80 8.50 26.35
CA ARG A 220 -6.61 7.27 26.21
C ARG A 220 -7.64 7.33 25.09
N ARG A 221 -8.03 8.54 24.68
CA ARG A 221 -9.08 8.77 23.68
C ARG A 221 -8.62 9.86 22.70
N PRO A 222 -8.89 9.71 21.40
CA PRO A 222 -8.58 10.72 20.41
C PRO A 222 -9.41 11.99 20.60
N GLY A 223 -8.74 13.12 20.42
CA GLY A 223 -9.34 14.45 20.32
C GLY A 223 -9.62 14.87 18.87
N THR A 224 -10.17 16.07 18.71
CA THR A 224 -10.42 16.69 17.40
C THR A 224 -9.12 17.04 16.67
N ASP A 225 -8.07 17.40 17.41
CA ASP A 225 -6.73 17.66 16.90
C ASP A 225 -6.04 16.41 16.34
N ASP A 226 -6.18 15.25 17.02
CA ASP A 226 -5.61 13.99 16.51
C ASP A 226 -6.28 13.58 15.17
N ALA A 227 -7.58 13.84 15.04
CA ALA A 227 -8.33 13.58 13.81
C ALA A 227 -7.92 14.52 12.67
N LEU A 228 -7.68 15.80 12.98
CA LEU A 228 -7.16 16.76 12.01
C LEU A 228 -5.73 16.39 11.55
N LEU A 229 -4.85 16.01 12.47
CA LEU A 229 -3.50 15.53 12.16
C LEU A 229 -3.53 14.30 11.25
N ALA A 230 -4.36 13.31 11.59
CA ALA A 230 -4.56 12.11 10.79
C ALA A 230 -5.05 12.43 9.38
N LEU A 231 -6.01 13.34 9.25
CA LEU A 231 -6.54 13.77 7.97
C LEU A 231 -5.46 14.42 7.09
N MET A 232 -4.69 15.34 7.64
CA MET A 232 -3.62 16.03 6.91
C MET A 232 -2.49 15.07 6.51
N ALA A 233 -2.11 14.15 7.39
CA ALA A 233 -1.11 13.13 7.07
C ALA A 233 -1.52 12.28 5.86
N MET A 234 -2.80 11.89 5.77
CA MET A 234 -3.29 11.08 4.66
C MET A 234 -3.39 11.84 3.36
N HIS A 235 -3.81 13.10 3.42
CA HIS A 235 -3.80 13.96 2.25
C HIS A 235 -2.38 14.06 1.68
N GLU A 236 -1.38 14.34 2.51
CA GLU A 236 0.01 14.41 2.06
C GLU A 236 0.51 13.07 1.52
N LEU A 237 0.24 11.96 2.18
CA LEU A 237 0.59 10.62 1.67
C LEU A 237 -0.12 10.27 0.36
N SER A 238 -1.35 10.72 0.16
CA SER A 238 -2.09 10.49 -1.08
C SER A 238 -1.40 11.07 -2.32
N ARG A 239 -0.61 12.14 -2.13
CA ARG A 239 0.18 12.74 -3.20
C ARG A 239 1.39 11.87 -3.59
N TYR A 240 1.93 11.11 -2.64
CA TYR A 240 3.04 10.18 -2.88
C TYR A 240 2.56 8.81 -3.39
N TYR A 241 1.38 8.35 -2.98
CA TYR A 241 0.83 7.04 -3.37
C TYR A 241 -0.54 7.14 -4.05
N PRO A 242 -0.71 7.93 -5.12
CA PRO A 242 -2.02 8.18 -5.73
C PRO A 242 -2.72 6.90 -6.19
N HIS A 243 -1.95 5.87 -6.53
CA HIS A 243 -2.47 4.57 -6.94
C HIS A 243 -3.23 3.81 -5.84
N LEU A 244 -3.00 4.12 -4.56
CA LEU A 244 -3.69 3.47 -3.42
C LEU A 244 -5.06 4.08 -3.12
N TYR A 245 -5.36 5.29 -3.63
CA TYR A 245 -6.55 6.05 -3.25
C TYR A 245 -7.56 6.13 -4.39
N GLU A 246 -8.82 5.85 -4.09
CA GLU A 246 -9.93 5.95 -5.05
C GLU A 246 -10.54 7.35 -5.07
N GLN A 247 -10.60 8.01 -3.91
CA GLN A 247 -11.22 9.33 -3.75
C GLN A 247 -10.20 10.36 -3.22
N PRO A 248 -10.27 11.61 -3.69
CA PRO A 248 -9.42 12.69 -3.19
C PRO A 248 -9.81 13.11 -1.77
N TYR A 249 -8.82 13.54 -1.00
CA TYR A 249 -9.02 14.12 0.35
C TYR A 249 -9.37 15.60 0.24
N ASP A 250 -10.49 15.94 -0.41
CA ASP A 250 -10.86 17.32 -0.76
C ASP A 250 -10.93 18.26 0.45
N GLY A 251 -11.46 17.79 1.59
CA GLY A 251 -11.51 18.61 2.81
C GLY A 251 -10.12 18.98 3.32
N ALA A 252 -9.16 18.05 3.23
CA ALA A 252 -7.78 18.30 3.59
C ALA A 252 -7.04 19.12 2.51
N ALA A 253 -7.42 18.97 1.24
CA ALA A 253 -6.87 19.73 0.13
C ALA A 253 -7.19 21.24 0.27
N ALA A 254 -8.38 21.58 0.76
CA ALA A 254 -8.74 22.96 1.06
C ALA A 254 -7.84 23.56 2.16
N LEU A 255 -7.59 22.82 3.25
CA LEU A 255 -6.67 23.22 4.31
C LEU A 255 -5.23 23.35 3.78
N ALA A 256 -4.77 22.38 2.98
CA ALA A 256 -3.44 22.40 2.38
C ALA A 256 -3.25 23.60 1.43
N SER A 257 -4.30 23.98 0.69
CA SER A 257 -4.30 25.17 -0.18
C SER A 257 -4.17 26.47 0.62
N ALA A 258 -4.59 26.48 1.88
CA ALA A 258 -4.36 27.59 2.83
C ALA A 258 -2.97 27.53 3.52
N GLY A 259 -2.09 26.60 3.11
CA GLY A 259 -0.75 26.44 3.66
C GLY A 259 -0.66 25.54 4.89
N VAL A 260 -1.76 24.92 5.31
CA VAL A 260 -1.77 23.98 6.44
C VAL A 260 -1.05 22.70 6.03
N THR A 261 0.00 22.32 6.78
CA THR A 261 0.74 21.06 6.56
C THR A 261 0.70 20.18 7.80
N TYR A 262 0.77 18.86 7.60
CA TYR A 262 0.93 17.89 8.68
C TYR A 262 2.13 18.21 9.55
N ALA A 263 3.27 18.57 8.96
CA ALA A 263 4.48 18.92 9.69
C ALA A 263 4.28 20.12 10.62
N ALA A 264 3.65 21.20 10.12
CA ALA A 264 3.36 22.39 10.93
C ALA A 264 2.40 22.07 12.09
N LEU A 265 1.32 21.34 11.81
CA LEU A 265 0.37 20.94 12.85
C LEU A 265 1.00 20.00 13.87
N ARG A 266 1.79 19.02 13.44
CA ARG A 266 2.48 18.08 14.34
C ARG A 266 3.44 18.80 15.26
N HIS A 267 4.21 19.76 14.73
CA HIS A 267 5.14 20.57 15.52
C HIS A 267 4.40 21.32 16.63
N VAL A 268 3.31 22.02 16.29
CA VAL A 268 2.52 22.78 17.26
C VAL A 268 1.83 21.86 18.27
N SER A 269 1.30 20.71 17.83
CA SER A 269 0.67 19.72 18.72
C SER A 269 1.64 19.17 19.77
N ALA A 270 2.95 19.14 19.47
CA ALA A 270 3.98 18.67 20.39
C ALA A 270 4.40 19.73 21.42
N THR A 271 4.21 21.03 21.14
CA THR A 271 4.74 22.13 21.97
C THR A 271 3.66 22.96 22.66
N ALA A 272 2.47 23.08 22.07
CA ALA A 272 1.40 23.93 22.57
C ALA A 272 0.46 23.19 23.53
N ASP A 273 0.04 23.86 24.60
CA ASP A 273 -1.09 23.39 25.40
C ASP A 273 -2.41 23.73 24.71
N LEU A 274 -2.98 22.74 24.04
CA LEU A 274 -4.26 22.85 23.38
C LEU A 274 -5.45 22.65 24.33
N GLY A 275 -5.25 22.49 25.64
CA GLY A 275 -6.33 22.29 26.63
C GLY A 275 -7.18 21.04 26.35
N THR A 276 -8.36 20.90 26.94
CA THR A 276 -9.24 19.74 26.68
C THR A 276 -10.24 20.03 25.57
N ASP A 277 -10.63 18.99 24.82
CA ASP A 277 -11.79 19.14 23.95
C ASP A 277 -13.07 19.34 24.79
N PRO A 278 -13.94 20.30 24.44
CA PRO A 278 -15.20 20.52 25.15
C PRO A 278 -16.15 19.32 24.99
N ARG A 279 -15.97 18.54 23.92
CA ARG A 279 -16.74 17.33 23.63
C ARG A 279 -15.80 16.25 23.08
N PRO A 280 -15.97 14.97 23.47
CA PRO A 280 -15.23 13.88 22.87
C PRO A 280 -15.37 13.84 21.35
N LEU A 281 -14.36 13.38 20.61
CA LEU A 281 -14.37 13.28 19.14
C LEU A 281 -15.64 12.60 18.61
N ARG A 282 -16.11 11.52 19.25
CA ARG A 282 -17.34 10.80 18.85
C ARG A 282 -18.62 11.64 18.95
N ARG A 283 -18.62 12.71 19.74
CA ARG A 283 -19.72 13.69 19.80
C ARG A 283 -19.53 14.84 18.81
N ALA A 284 -18.29 15.19 18.49
CA ALA A 284 -17.98 16.17 17.44
C ALA A 284 -18.28 15.61 16.04
N VAL A 285 -18.05 14.31 15.84
CA VAL A 285 -18.36 13.55 14.63
C VAL A 285 -19.38 12.47 14.98
N PRO A 286 -20.67 12.83 15.14
CA PRO A 286 -21.69 11.93 15.69
C PRO A 286 -22.13 10.84 14.70
N ARG A 287 -21.90 11.05 13.41
CA ARG A 287 -22.19 10.11 12.33
C ARG A 287 -20.98 9.97 11.42
N LEU A 288 -20.96 8.90 10.63
CA LEU A 288 -19.99 8.75 9.56
C LEU A 288 -20.19 9.90 8.56
N PRO A 289 -19.18 10.74 8.30
CA PRO A 289 -19.27 11.78 7.28
C PRO A 289 -19.42 11.16 5.90
N ALA A 290 -20.07 11.85 4.97
CA ALA A 290 -20.17 11.42 3.58
C ALA A 290 -18.82 11.47 2.86
N ASP A 291 -18.01 12.49 3.18
CA ASP A 291 -16.71 12.77 2.58
C ASP A 291 -15.78 13.47 3.57
N THR A 292 -14.55 13.80 3.12
CA THR A 292 -13.57 14.48 3.96
C THR A 292 -13.88 15.96 4.18
N VAL A 293 -14.67 16.60 3.31
CA VAL A 293 -15.12 18.00 3.46
C VAL A 293 -16.07 18.10 4.65
N GLU A 294 -17.08 17.23 4.70
CA GLU A 294 -18.00 17.14 5.83
C GLU A 294 -17.26 16.82 7.13
N LEU A 295 -16.26 15.95 7.08
CA LEU A 295 -15.44 15.67 8.26
C LEU A 295 -14.73 16.92 8.77
N VAL A 296 -14.06 17.70 7.91
CA VAL A 296 -13.42 18.96 8.32
C VAL A 296 -14.45 19.92 8.91
N ARG A 297 -15.60 20.08 8.27
CA ARG A 297 -16.69 20.93 8.78
C ARG A 297 -17.14 20.50 10.19
N LEU A 298 -17.29 19.20 10.44
CA LEU A 298 -17.64 18.67 11.77
C LEU A 298 -16.51 18.87 12.79
N LEU A 299 -15.26 18.67 12.38
CA LEU A 299 -14.08 18.89 13.22
C LEU A 299 -13.88 20.38 13.55
N LEU A 300 -14.35 21.31 12.72
CA LEU A 300 -14.18 22.75 12.93
C LEU A 300 -15.45 23.46 13.42
N ALA A 301 -16.58 22.76 13.53
CA ALA A 301 -17.88 23.35 13.91
C ALA A 301 -17.86 24.05 15.29
N ASP A 302 -17.03 23.58 16.23
CA ASP A 302 -16.86 24.21 17.54
C ASP A 302 -15.53 24.97 17.60
N ARG A 303 -15.60 26.30 17.56
CA ARG A 303 -14.42 27.19 17.65
C ARG A 303 -13.57 26.98 18.90
N HIS A 304 -14.11 26.34 19.93
CA HIS A 304 -13.44 26.06 21.20
C HIS A 304 -12.94 24.62 21.32
N ASN A 305 -12.88 23.85 20.24
CA ASN A 305 -12.26 22.52 20.26
C ASN A 305 -10.74 22.58 19.99
N ARG A 306 -10.06 21.46 20.21
CA ARG A 306 -8.61 21.35 20.05
C ARG A 306 -8.18 21.51 18.59
N ALA A 307 -8.97 21.07 17.61
CA ALA A 307 -8.66 21.26 16.18
C ALA A 307 -8.56 22.74 15.80
N ASN A 308 -9.54 23.56 16.20
CA ASN A 308 -9.51 25.01 15.96
C ASN A 308 -8.35 25.69 16.71
N ARG A 309 -8.07 25.29 17.96
CA ARG A 309 -6.92 25.81 18.71
C ARG A 309 -5.58 25.40 18.09
N LEU A 310 -5.48 24.19 17.56
CA LEU A 310 -4.30 23.72 16.86
C LEU A 310 -4.04 24.55 15.60
N LEU A 311 -5.07 24.76 14.77
CA LEU A 311 -4.98 25.63 13.60
C LEU A 311 -4.59 27.06 13.98
N ALA A 312 -5.23 27.64 15.00
CA ALA A 312 -4.92 28.98 15.47
C ALA A 312 -3.47 29.11 15.98
N ALA A 313 -3.00 28.15 16.78
CA ALA A 313 -1.63 28.12 17.29
C ALA A 313 -0.59 27.90 16.18
N ALA A 314 -0.98 27.25 15.09
CA ALA A 314 -0.16 27.09 13.88
C ALA A 314 -0.19 28.31 12.94
N GLY A 315 -0.93 29.38 13.27
CA GLY A 315 -1.06 30.58 12.46
C GLY A 315 -2.17 30.53 11.40
N PHE A 316 -3.04 29.52 11.43
CA PHE A 316 -4.12 29.27 10.48
C PHE A 316 -5.52 29.50 11.10
N GLY A 317 -5.62 30.46 12.02
CA GLY A 317 -6.89 30.79 12.68
C GLY A 317 -7.93 31.29 11.67
N GLY A 318 -9.15 30.75 11.73
CA GLY A 318 -10.25 31.19 10.88
C GLY A 318 -10.29 30.59 9.47
N VAL A 319 -9.46 29.57 9.18
CA VAL A 319 -9.58 28.82 7.91
C VAL A 319 -10.93 28.11 7.87
N THR A 320 -11.68 28.32 6.79
CA THR A 320 -12.95 27.66 6.49
C THR A 320 -12.81 26.77 5.27
N VAL A 321 -13.49 25.63 5.30
CA VAL A 321 -13.58 24.66 4.19
C VAL A 321 -15.03 24.58 3.71
#